data_AF-A0A8S3SE99-F1
#
_entry.id   AF-A0A8S3SE99-F1
#
_cell.length_a   1.000
_cell.length_b   1.000
_cell.length_c   1.000
_cell.angle_alpha   90.00
_cell.angle_beta   90.00
_cell.angle_gamma   90.00
#
_symmetry.space_group_name_H-M   'P 1'
#
loop_
_entity.id
_entity.type
_entity.pdbx_description
1 polymer ?
#
loop_
_entity_poly.entity_id
_entity_poly.type
_entity_poly.pdbx_seq_one_letter_code
_entity_poly.pdbx_strand_id
1 'polypeptide(L)'
;MERDESPAPPPPPPLDDDIPFTPPCYRSTPQRDIDHGTSILSEHEGPRSNVSVLSSSRTEDSEDDHRKKAKRHLVDRAYYIAKELLMTERTYKKDLEVITVWFRNAVSNEETIPDCLITLFSSLVPIYEFHCDFLKELDQRLSMWEGKTNAHMNGDYQRIGDIMSDSFNTNVLNMYKHYIDHVEDLLTQVQENMKRNKKFDQMYKEFESQKVCYLPLNTFFLKPGQRLLHYRLILERITKHYSMDHQDYADCDACLKNFTDAVSECKDRMKLENFIREGCLQKFSRKGYQQRMFFLFSDILLYSSRTASSLLQFKVHGQLPLRGMIVEESDHAKMAVANSFAIYGGNKCILVAASSQEEKDKWIEDLNEAIISSGNRNDSKLKYASLKSSTSSSENVDGETPEINGHVPEKQIHHRSNTTMHVCWHRNTSVSLRDHEKSVRNQMSGYLLRKFKNSNGWQKLWVVFTNFCLFFYKTYQDDFPLASLPLLGYAVNTPDDEDGIHKDHVFKLQFKNHVYFFRAESEYTFERWMEVINSATNSARRIRLFSRLDSQHAS
;
A
#
# COMPACT_ATOMS: atom_id res chain seq x y z
N MET A 1 19.35 8.43 65.42
CA MET A 1 20.15 8.63 64.20
C MET A 1 19.38 8.04 63.05
N GLU A 2 18.50 8.85 62.48
CA GLU A 2 17.84 8.58 61.21
C GLU A 2 18.90 8.51 60.11
N ARG A 3 18.84 7.49 59.25
CA ARG A 3 19.63 7.44 58.02
C ARG A 3 18.70 7.79 56.86
N ASP A 4 19.01 8.94 56.29
CA ASP A 4 18.47 9.56 55.09
C ASP A 4 18.83 8.71 53.86
N GLU A 5 17.84 8.09 53.21
CA GLU A 5 18.01 7.44 51.90
C GLU A 5 17.44 8.36 50.82
N SER A 6 18.33 9.01 50.08
CA SER A 6 17.97 9.78 48.89
C SER A 6 17.46 8.86 47.77
N PRO A 7 16.43 9.27 46.98
CA PRO A 7 15.93 8.44 45.89
C PRO A 7 16.93 8.37 44.72
N ALA A 8 17.01 7.18 44.08
CA ALA A 8 17.84 6.93 42.91
C ALA A 8 17.44 7.82 41.71
N PRO A 9 18.41 8.25 40.87
CA PRO A 9 18.13 9.11 39.72
C PRO A 9 17.31 8.37 38.64
N PRO A 10 16.48 9.09 37.85
CA PRO A 10 15.67 8.50 36.79
C PRO A 10 16.54 7.91 35.67
N PRO A 11 16.03 6.89 34.94
CA PRO A 11 16.76 6.28 33.84
C PRO A 11 16.97 7.28 32.68
N PRO A 12 18.09 7.16 31.94
CA PRO A 12 18.37 8.06 30.82
C PRO A 12 17.33 7.90 29.70
N PRO A 13 17.06 8.96 28.92
CA PRO A 13 16.16 8.89 27.79
C PRO A 13 16.68 7.91 26.73
N PRO A 14 15.78 7.27 25.94
CA PRO A 14 16.20 6.38 24.87
C PRO A 14 17.04 7.15 23.85
N LEU A 15 18.18 6.58 23.48
CA LEU A 15 19.06 7.06 22.43
C LEU A 15 18.29 7.13 21.11
N ASP A 16 18.18 8.34 20.55
CA ASP A 16 17.74 8.61 19.18
C ASP A 16 18.78 8.05 18.21
N ASP A 17 18.67 6.77 17.85
CA ASP A 17 19.33 6.19 16.67
C ASP A 17 18.33 6.10 15.50
N ASP A 18 17.78 7.25 15.10
CA ASP A 18 17.13 7.42 13.80
C ASP A 18 17.97 8.42 12.98
N ILE A 19 19.05 7.90 12.38
CA ILE A 19 19.92 8.66 11.48
C ILE A 19 19.11 9.09 10.24
N PRO A 20 18.94 10.39 9.96
CA PRO A 20 18.37 10.84 8.70
C PRO A 20 19.44 10.74 7.61
N PHE A 21 19.27 9.79 6.68
CA PHE A 21 20.05 9.75 5.45
C PHE A 21 19.78 11.02 4.63
N THR A 22 20.73 11.95 4.68
CA THR A 22 20.92 12.96 3.64
C THR A 22 21.62 12.29 2.45
N PRO A 23 21.14 12.43 1.21
CA PRO A 23 21.89 11.94 0.06
C PRO A 23 23.10 12.86 -0.18
N PRO A 24 24.32 12.32 -0.32
CA PRO A 24 25.47 13.12 -0.67
C PRO A 24 25.33 13.64 -2.11
N CYS A 25 25.47 14.95 -2.26
CA CYS A 25 25.65 15.61 -3.54
C CYS A 25 27.00 15.18 -4.12
N TYR A 26 27.01 14.55 -5.30
CA TYR A 26 28.27 14.33 -6.03
C TYR A 26 28.25 14.94 -7.42
N ARG A 27 29.33 15.72 -7.60
CA ARG A 27 29.84 16.40 -8.79
C ARG A 27 29.86 15.54 -10.04
N SER A 28 29.62 16.26 -11.14
CA SER A 28 29.78 15.90 -12.54
C SER A 28 31.23 15.61 -12.98
N THR A 29 31.31 14.97 -14.16
CA THR A 29 32.34 14.98 -15.25
C THR A 29 33.10 13.66 -15.50
N PRO A 30 33.60 13.37 -16.74
CA PRO A 30 33.45 14.07 -18.03
C PRO A 30 32.99 13.22 -19.25
N GLN A 31 32.48 13.95 -20.24
CA GLN A 31 32.56 13.83 -21.72
C GLN A 31 33.07 12.55 -22.39
N ARG A 32 32.31 12.11 -23.42
CA ARG A 32 32.85 11.60 -24.69
C ARG A 32 32.21 12.34 -25.86
N ASP A 33 33.08 12.79 -26.75
CA ASP A 33 32.83 13.51 -27.99
C ASP A 33 31.99 12.69 -28.97
N ILE A 34 30.97 13.31 -29.58
CA ILE A 34 30.63 13.13 -30.99
C ILE A 34 30.19 14.49 -31.54
N ASP A 35 30.85 14.86 -32.63
CA ASP A 35 30.86 16.13 -33.32
C ASP A 35 29.73 16.21 -34.39
N HIS A 36 29.50 17.44 -34.84
CA HIS A 36 28.86 17.91 -36.08
C HIS A 36 27.38 18.32 -36.06
N GLY A 37 27.17 19.63 -36.34
CA GLY A 37 25.92 20.14 -36.89
C GLY A 37 25.63 21.62 -36.68
N THR A 38 26.61 22.51 -36.89
CA THR A 38 26.46 23.97 -36.80
C THR A 38 25.44 24.50 -37.82
N SER A 39 24.46 25.29 -37.37
CA SER A 39 23.82 26.31 -38.23
C SER A 39 23.61 27.59 -37.43
N ILE A 40 24.29 28.62 -37.93
CA ILE A 40 24.41 29.99 -37.45
C ILE A 40 23.18 30.76 -37.91
N LEU A 41 22.49 31.50 -37.04
CA LEU A 41 21.91 32.79 -37.41
C LEU A 41 21.95 33.75 -36.21
N SER A 42 22.52 34.91 -36.50
CA SER A 42 22.97 36.00 -35.65
C SER A 42 21.86 36.88 -35.09
N GLU A 43 22.00 37.26 -33.82
CA GLU A 43 21.34 38.41 -33.21
C GLU A 43 21.93 39.72 -33.78
N HIS A 44 21.06 40.67 -34.10
CA HIS A 44 21.42 42.07 -34.29
C HIS A 44 20.44 42.93 -33.47
N GLU A 45 20.96 43.59 -32.43
CA GLU A 45 20.32 44.68 -31.73
C GLU A 45 20.49 46.02 -32.49
N GLY A 46 19.48 46.88 -32.44
CA GLY A 46 19.55 48.30 -32.82
C GLY A 46 18.16 48.97 -32.89
N PRO A 47 18.00 50.28 -32.58
CA PRO A 47 17.14 50.68 -31.46
C PRO A 47 15.95 51.63 -31.78
N ARG A 48 14.99 51.64 -30.84
CA ARG A 48 14.10 52.73 -30.35
C ARG A 48 13.38 53.67 -31.36
N SER A 49 12.05 53.70 -31.24
CA SER A 49 11.29 54.97 -31.23
C SER A 49 9.92 54.80 -30.55
N ASN A 50 9.71 55.57 -29.48
CA ASN A 50 8.41 55.79 -28.84
C ASN A 50 7.52 56.66 -29.74
N VAL A 51 6.30 56.23 -30.02
CA VAL A 51 5.18 57.14 -30.32
C VAL A 51 3.94 56.64 -29.59
N SER A 52 3.51 57.46 -28.63
CA SER A 52 2.24 57.35 -27.93
C SER A 52 1.10 57.81 -28.84
N VAL A 53 0.06 56.99 -28.99
CA VAL A 53 -1.27 57.47 -29.36
C VAL A 53 -2.29 56.81 -28.43
N LEU A 54 -2.90 57.64 -27.60
CA LEU A 54 -4.11 57.31 -26.83
C LEU A 54 -5.28 57.16 -27.80
N SER A 55 -5.99 56.04 -27.73
CA SER A 55 -7.42 56.01 -28.07
C SER A 55 -8.15 55.08 -27.09
N SER A 56 -8.94 55.71 -26.24
CA SER A 56 -10.03 55.11 -25.46
C SER A 56 -10.89 54.21 -26.33
N SER A 57 -11.24 53.02 -25.84
CA SER A 57 -12.61 52.46 -25.74
C SER A 57 -12.57 50.93 -25.66
N ARG A 58 -13.46 50.37 -24.81
CA ARG A 58 -13.93 48.98 -24.75
C ARG A 58 -13.18 48.04 -23.79
N THR A 59 -13.58 48.15 -22.54
CA THR A 59 -13.73 47.03 -21.59
C THR A 59 -14.61 45.94 -22.21
N GLU A 60 -14.02 44.96 -22.88
CA GLU A 60 -14.75 43.76 -23.33
C GLU A 60 -13.83 42.51 -23.52
N ASP A 61 -12.61 42.53 -22.98
CA ASP A 61 -11.61 41.46 -23.25
C ASP A 61 -11.30 40.55 -22.04
N SER A 62 -11.92 40.79 -20.88
CA SER A 62 -11.69 39.96 -19.68
C SER A 62 -12.55 38.70 -19.67
N GLU A 63 -13.81 38.77 -20.11
CA GLU A 63 -14.71 37.60 -20.12
C GLU A 63 -14.37 36.64 -21.25
N ASP A 64 -13.89 37.15 -22.39
CA ASP A 64 -13.56 36.32 -23.54
C ASP A 64 -12.19 35.63 -23.37
N ASP A 65 -11.23 36.21 -22.62
CA ASP A 65 -10.00 35.50 -22.21
C ASP A 65 -10.28 34.47 -21.10
N HIS A 66 -11.26 34.71 -20.20
CA HIS A 66 -11.75 33.69 -19.26
C HIS A 66 -12.54 32.59 -19.97
N ARG A 67 -13.35 32.89 -20.97
CA ARG A 67 -14.02 31.88 -21.83
C ARG A 67 -13.05 31.16 -22.75
N LYS A 68 -12.01 31.81 -23.27
CA LYS A 68 -10.95 31.17 -24.08
C LYS A 68 -9.98 30.36 -23.24
N LYS A 69 -9.73 30.74 -21.97
CA LYS A 69 -9.05 29.88 -20.97
C LYS A 69 -9.95 28.73 -20.50
N ALA A 70 -11.24 28.95 -20.27
CA ALA A 70 -12.20 27.90 -19.93
C ALA A 70 -12.44 26.91 -21.08
N LYS A 71 -12.33 27.37 -22.33
CA LYS A 71 -12.39 26.53 -23.55
C LYS A 71 -11.05 25.90 -23.94
N ARG A 72 -9.92 26.28 -23.31
CA ARG A 72 -8.62 25.62 -23.48
C ARG A 72 -8.61 24.31 -22.66
N HIS A 73 -9.28 23.29 -23.18
CA HIS A 73 -9.16 21.87 -22.77
C HIS A 73 -9.28 21.58 -21.26
N LEU A 74 -10.48 21.75 -20.70
CA LEU A 74 -10.91 20.88 -19.59
C LEU A 74 -11.08 19.49 -20.19
N VAL A 75 -10.05 18.66 -20.10
CA VAL A 75 -10.16 17.26 -20.51
C VAL A 75 -11.24 16.61 -19.63
N ASP A 76 -12.21 15.92 -20.24
CA ASP A 76 -13.37 15.35 -19.54
C ASP A 76 -12.93 14.41 -18.41
N ARG A 77 -13.74 14.30 -17.36
CA ARG A 77 -13.53 13.38 -16.23
C ARG A 77 -13.29 11.94 -16.72
N ALA A 78 -13.98 11.52 -17.79
CA ALA A 78 -13.78 10.23 -18.45
C ALA A 78 -12.33 10.01 -18.90
N TYR A 79 -11.67 11.03 -19.46
CA TYR A 79 -10.27 10.93 -19.86
C TYR A 79 -9.35 10.72 -18.66
N TYR A 80 -9.57 11.39 -17.52
CA TYR A 80 -8.72 11.16 -16.34
C TYR A 80 -8.95 9.78 -15.71
N ILE A 81 -10.17 9.22 -15.81
CA ILE A 81 -10.42 7.82 -15.44
C ILE A 81 -9.64 6.87 -16.36
N ALA A 82 -9.68 7.11 -17.68
CA ALA A 82 -8.91 6.34 -18.66
C ALA A 82 -7.39 6.50 -18.45
N LYS A 83 -6.94 7.69 -18.07
CA LYS A 83 -5.53 7.95 -17.72
C LYS A 83 -5.12 7.17 -16.47
N GLU A 84 -5.98 7.09 -15.45
CA GLU A 84 -5.75 6.22 -14.27
C GLU A 84 -5.61 4.75 -14.67
N LEU A 85 -6.43 4.26 -15.60
CA LEU A 85 -6.29 2.92 -16.18
C LEU A 85 -4.91 2.71 -16.79
N LEU A 86 -4.47 3.62 -17.68
CA LEU A 86 -3.14 3.56 -18.31
C LEU A 86 -2.00 3.61 -17.28
N MET A 87 -2.07 4.52 -16.31
CA MET A 87 -0.99 4.66 -15.34
C MET A 87 -0.86 3.42 -14.46
N THR A 88 -1.97 2.84 -14.02
CA THR A 88 -1.96 1.61 -13.22
C THR A 88 -1.60 0.38 -14.06
N GLU A 89 -1.90 0.38 -15.36
CA GLU A 89 -1.50 -0.68 -16.30
C GLU A 89 0.03 -0.73 -16.48
N ARG A 90 0.68 0.43 -16.57
CA ARG A 90 2.15 0.53 -16.62
C ARG A 90 2.80 -0.11 -15.39
N THR A 91 2.27 0.16 -14.20
CA THR A 91 2.76 -0.48 -12.96
C THR A 91 2.46 -1.98 -12.95
N TYR A 92 1.27 -2.39 -13.39
CA TYR A 92 0.89 -3.80 -13.39
C TYR A 92 1.76 -4.64 -14.33
N LYS A 93 2.06 -4.17 -15.54
CA LYS A 93 3.04 -4.83 -16.43
C LYS A 93 4.38 -5.04 -15.73
N LYS A 94 4.87 -4.04 -15.00
CA LYS A 94 6.12 -4.13 -14.24
C LYS A 94 6.06 -5.13 -13.10
N ASP A 95 4.95 -5.14 -12.37
CA ASP A 95 4.70 -6.13 -11.32
C ASP A 95 4.74 -7.57 -11.88
N LEU A 96 4.26 -7.78 -13.11
CA LEU A 96 4.38 -9.07 -13.81
C LEU A 96 5.83 -9.38 -14.19
N GLU A 97 6.60 -8.38 -14.68
CA GLU A 97 8.03 -8.56 -15.02
C GLU A 97 8.88 -9.01 -13.84
N VAL A 98 8.55 -8.59 -12.61
CA VAL A 98 9.21 -9.08 -11.39
C VAL A 98 9.19 -10.62 -11.34
N ILE A 99 8.09 -11.24 -11.77
CA ILE A 99 7.96 -12.70 -11.81
C ILE A 99 8.48 -13.28 -13.14
N THR A 100 7.92 -12.82 -14.26
CA THR A 100 8.11 -13.46 -15.58
C THR A 100 9.48 -13.24 -16.17
N VAL A 101 10.19 -12.18 -15.74
CA VAL A 101 11.54 -11.83 -16.17
C VAL A 101 12.53 -12.04 -15.03
N TRP A 102 12.43 -11.26 -13.95
CA TRP A 102 13.46 -11.21 -12.92
C TRP A 102 13.53 -12.49 -12.09
N PHE A 103 12.42 -12.93 -11.51
CA PHE A 103 12.38 -14.14 -10.70
C PHE A 103 12.63 -15.39 -11.54
N ARG A 104 12.04 -15.46 -12.74
CA ARG A 104 12.30 -16.54 -13.70
C ARG A 104 13.79 -16.68 -14.00
N ASN A 105 14.49 -15.58 -14.30
CA ASN A 105 15.93 -15.61 -14.56
C ASN A 105 16.73 -16.05 -13.34
N ALA A 106 16.36 -15.61 -12.13
CA ALA A 106 17.00 -16.06 -10.89
C ALA A 106 16.86 -17.57 -10.68
N VAL A 107 15.67 -18.11 -10.94
CA VAL A 107 15.37 -19.55 -10.83
C VAL A 107 16.04 -20.37 -11.93
N SER A 108 16.15 -19.84 -13.16
CA SER A 108 16.81 -20.53 -14.28
C SER A 108 18.32 -20.74 -14.10
N ASN A 109 18.95 -19.99 -13.19
CA ASN A 109 20.36 -20.21 -12.83
C ASN A 109 20.54 -21.38 -11.85
N GLU A 110 19.47 -21.95 -11.31
CA GLU A 110 19.51 -23.12 -10.42
C GLU A 110 19.48 -24.43 -11.21
N GLU A 111 20.24 -25.43 -10.74
CA GLU A 111 20.35 -26.75 -11.39
C GLU A 111 19.02 -27.52 -11.44
N THR A 112 18.12 -27.26 -10.49
CA THR A 112 16.81 -27.92 -10.40
C THR A 112 15.73 -26.90 -10.10
N ILE A 113 14.79 -26.77 -11.05
CA ILE A 113 13.64 -25.88 -10.92
C ILE A 113 12.45 -26.72 -10.42
N PRO A 114 11.79 -26.34 -9.32
CA PRO A 114 10.55 -26.99 -8.90
C PRO A 114 9.48 -26.98 -10.00
N ASP A 115 8.84 -28.13 -10.26
CA ASP A 115 7.79 -28.27 -11.29
C ASP A 115 6.65 -27.27 -11.09
N CYS A 116 6.30 -26.95 -9.84
CA CYS A 116 5.29 -25.94 -9.52
C CYS A 116 5.63 -24.56 -10.08
N LEU A 117 6.91 -24.17 -10.12
CA LEU A 117 7.35 -22.91 -10.72
C LEU A 117 7.25 -22.94 -12.25
N ILE A 118 7.53 -24.09 -12.89
CA ILE A 118 7.37 -24.24 -14.34
C ILE A 118 5.90 -24.03 -14.73
N THR A 119 4.97 -24.64 -14.00
CA THR A 119 3.52 -24.45 -14.21
C THR A 119 3.09 -23.02 -13.92
N LEU A 120 3.64 -22.39 -12.88
CA LEU A 120 3.37 -21.00 -12.53
C LEU A 120 3.83 -20.03 -13.63
N PHE A 121 5.04 -20.21 -14.18
CA PHE A 121 5.51 -19.37 -15.27
C PHE A 121 4.72 -19.61 -16.56
N SER A 122 4.40 -20.87 -16.87
CA SER A 122 3.63 -21.22 -18.08
C SER A 122 2.22 -20.63 -18.07
N SER A 123 1.63 -20.44 -16.89
CA SER A 123 0.32 -19.80 -16.75
C SER A 123 0.39 -18.26 -16.73
N LEU A 124 1.48 -17.68 -16.20
CA LEU A 124 1.60 -16.22 -16.07
C LEU A 124 2.18 -15.53 -17.32
N VAL A 125 3.05 -16.19 -18.08
CA VAL A 125 3.66 -15.60 -19.30
C VAL A 125 2.62 -15.16 -20.34
N PRO A 126 1.59 -15.96 -20.68
CA PRO A 126 0.55 -15.53 -21.62
C PRO A 126 -0.22 -14.30 -21.15
N ILE A 127 -0.48 -14.20 -19.83
CA ILE A 127 -1.10 -13.01 -19.23
C ILE A 127 -0.18 -11.80 -19.42
N TYR A 128 1.11 -11.94 -19.10
CA TYR A 128 2.09 -10.87 -19.29
C TYR A 128 2.20 -10.39 -20.76
N GLU A 129 2.25 -11.31 -21.71
CA GLU A 129 2.31 -10.98 -23.15
C GLU A 129 1.06 -10.21 -23.59
N PHE A 130 -0.14 -10.66 -23.18
CA PHE A 130 -1.38 -9.93 -23.41
C PHE A 130 -1.32 -8.50 -22.86
N HIS A 131 -0.85 -8.30 -21.62
CA HIS A 131 -0.75 -6.97 -21.03
C HIS A 131 0.31 -6.08 -21.68
N CYS A 132 1.33 -6.65 -22.32
CA CYS A 132 2.27 -5.87 -23.13
C CYS A 132 1.59 -5.25 -24.34
N ASP A 133 0.70 -5.99 -25.00
CA ASP A 133 0.00 -5.52 -26.21
C ASP A 133 -1.17 -4.60 -25.85
N PHE A 134 -1.97 -4.98 -24.86
CA PHE A 134 -3.06 -4.15 -24.35
C PHE A 134 -2.57 -2.77 -23.88
N LEU A 135 -1.41 -2.71 -23.19
CA LEU A 135 -0.81 -1.44 -22.79
C LEU A 135 -0.43 -0.56 -23.99
N LYS A 136 0.11 -1.14 -25.08
CA LYS A 136 0.45 -0.37 -26.29
C LYS A 136 -0.80 0.25 -26.91
N GLU A 137 -1.89 -0.52 -26.96
CA GLU A 137 -3.16 -0.05 -27.52
C GLU A 137 -3.78 1.08 -26.67
N LEU A 138 -3.79 0.93 -25.34
CA LEU A 138 -4.23 1.98 -24.42
C LEU A 138 -3.39 3.26 -24.54
N ASP A 139 -2.06 3.12 -24.64
CA ASP A 139 -1.13 4.24 -24.76
C ASP A 139 -1.37 5.01 -26.07
N GLN A 140 -1.56 4.29 -27.18
CA GLN A 140 -1.91 4.84 -28.47
C GLN A 140 -3.27 5.57 -28.41
N ARG A 141 -4.29 4.97 -27.79
CA ARG A 141 -5.62 5.58 -27.64
C ARG A 141 -5.58 6.91 -26.90
N LEU A 142 -4.90 6.96 -25.76
CA LEU A 142 -4.84 8.16 -24.94
C LEU A 142 -3.96 9.25 -25.58
N SER A 143 -2.91 8.86 -26.32
CA SER A 143 -2.13 9.80 -27.13
C SER A 143 -2.98 10.47 -28.21
N MET A 144 -3.88 9.72 -28.87
CA MET A 144 -4.83 10.26 -29.85
C MET A 144 -5.91 11.13 -29.21
N TRP A 145 -6.32 10.80 -27.97
CA TRP A 145 -7.29 11.59 -27.20
C TRP A 145 -6.73 12.98 -26.84
N GLU A 146 -5.44 13.09 -26.47
CA GLU A 146 -4.79 14.37 -26.09
C GLU A 146 -4.43 15.29 -27.27
N GLY A 147 -4.41 14.76 -28.51
CA GLY A 147 -3.93 15.47 -29.70
C GLY A 147 -4.74 16.73 -30.06
N LYS A 148 -4.08 17.88 -30.18
CA LYS A 148 -4.68 19.22 -30.43
C LYS A 148 -5.32 19.42 -31.83
N THR A 149 -5.31 18.42 -32.71
CA THR A 149 -5.63 18.60 -34.15
C THR A 149 -6.55 17.53 -34.73
N ASN A 150 -7.51 17.04 -33.94
CA ASN A 150 -8.47 16.03 -34.42
C ASN A 150 -9.84 16.63 -34.79
N ALA A 151 -9.91 17.91 -35.15
CA ALA A 151 -11.14 18.54 -35.64
C ALA A 151 -11.69 17.89 -36.94
N HIS A 152 -10.87 17.11 -37.64
CA HIS A 152 -11.24 16.38 -38.86
C HIS A 152 -11.37 14.86 -38.66
N MET A 153 -11.08 14.34 -37.46
CA MET A 153 -11.22 12.92 -37.13
C MET A 153 -12.47 12.77 -36.26
N ASN A 154 -13.40 11.91 -36.67
CA ASN A 154 -14.60 11.61 -35.89
C ASN A 154 -14.21 11.27 -34.44
N GLY A 155 -15.02 11.66 -33.46
CA GLY A 155 -14.80 11.46 -32.02
C GLY A 155 -14.73 10.01 -31.54
N ASP A 156 -14.45 9.06 -32.43
CA ASP A 156 -14.33 7.62 -32.20
C ASP A 156 -13.15 7.24 -31.29
N TYR A 157 -12.20 8.15 -31.08
CA TYR A 157 -11.03 7.90 -30.23
C TYR A 157 -11.19 8.38 -28.77
N GLN A 158 -12.30 9.06 -28.44
CA GLN A 158 -12.58 9.56 -27.08
C GLN A 158 -13.41 8.55 -26.28
N ARG A 159 -12.93 7.31 -26.26
CA ARG A 159 -13.56 6.16 -25.60
C ARG A 159 -12.51 5.10 -25.24
N ILE A 160 -12.87 4.19 -24.34
CA ILE A 160 -12.02 3.01 -24.02
C ILE A 160 -12.79 1.69 -24.00
N GLY A 161 -14.12 1.71 -24.00
CA GLY A 161 -14.95 0.53 -23.88
C GLY A 161 -14.79 -0.44 -25.04
N ASP A 162 -14.58 0.07 -26.25
CA ASP A 162 -14.25 -0.71 -27.44
C ASP A 162 -12.95 -1.52 -27.26
N ILE A 163 -11.85 -0.86 -26.89
CA ILE A 163 -10.56 -1.52 -26.64
C ILE A 163 -10.71 -2.56 -25.53
N MET A 164 -11.38 -2.20 -24.43
CA MET A 164 -11.58 -3.10 -23.29
C MET A 164 -12.39 -4.34 -23.69
N SER A 165 -13.44 -4.17 -24.50
CA SER A 165 -14.31 -5.26 -24.95
C SER A 165 -13.61 -6.17 -25.95
N ASP A 166 -12.88 -5.60 -26.90
CA ASP A 166 -12.14 -6.35 -27.92
C ASP A 166 -10.96 -7.12 -27.31
N SER A 167 -10.24 -6.48 -26.38
CA SER A 167 -9.07 -7.07 -25.72
C SER A 167 -9.46 -8.19 -24.75
N PHE A 168 -10.47 -7.99 -23.89
CA PHE A 168 -10.87 -8.95 -22.86
C PHE A 168 -11.94 -9.93 -23.36
N ASN A 169 -11.62 -10.62 -24.45
CA ASN A 169 -12.46 -11.70 -24.96
C ASN A 169 -12.43 -12.95 -24.04
N THR A 170 -13.28 -13.92 -24.37
CA THR A 170 -13.43 -15.18 -23.60
C THR A 170 -12.12 -15.93 -23.40
N ASN A 171 -11.18 -15.90 -24.37
CA ASN A 171 -9.90 -16.59 -24.24
C ASN A 171 -9.04 -15.96 -23.15
N VAL A 172 -8.97 -14.63 -23.09
CA VAL A 172 -8.20 -13.91 -22.06
C VAL A 172 -8.79 -14.16 -20.68
N LEU A 173 -10.11 -14.09 -20.54
CA LEU A 173 -10.78 -14.37 -19.26
C LEU A 173 -10.56 -15.83 -18.81
N ASN A 174 -10.53 -16.78 -19.74
CA ASN A 174 -10.20 -18.18 -19.43
C ASN A 174 -8.74 -18.38 -18.99
N MET A 175 -7.78 -17.63 -19.56
CA MET A 175 -6.38 -17.64 -19.09
C MET A 175 -6.29 -17.19 -17.63
N TYR A 176 -7.00 -16.10 -17.29
CA TYR A 176 -7.09 -15.59 -15.93
C TYR A 176 -7.73 -16.59 -14.97
N LYS A 177 -8.86 -17.18 -15.36
CA LYS A 177 -9.56 -18.21 -14.57
C LYS A 177 -8.64 -19.38 -14.27
N HIS A 178 -7.98 -19.92 -15.30
CA HIS A 178 -7.02 -21.00 -15.13
C HIS A 178 -5.88 -20.62 -14.17
N TYR A 179 -5.32 -19.42 -14.26
CA TYR A 179 -4.27 -18.98 -13.32
C TYR A 179 -4.80 -18.91 -11.87
N ILE A 180 -5.95 -18.26 -11.66
CA ILE A 180 -6.50 -18.00 -10.34
C ILE A 180 -6.96 -19.29 -9.66
N ASP A 181 -7.49 -20.26 -10.41
CA ASP A 181 -7.90 -21.56 -9.86
C ASP A 181 -6.74 -22.38 -9.30
N HIS A 182 -5.50 -22.17 -9.78
CA HIS A 182 -4.34 -22.99 -9.39
C HIS A 182 -3.30 -22.25 -8.54
N VAL A 183 -3.33 -20.91 -8.48
CA VAL A 183 -2.25 -20.13 -7.84
C VAL A 183 -2.09 -20.46 -6.35
N GLU A 184 -3.17 -20.71 -5.61
CA GLU A 184 -3.09 -21.05 -4.18
C GLU A 184 -2.34 -22.37 -3.94
N ASP A 185 -2.69 -23.41 -4.70
CA ASP A 185 -2.05 -24.72 -4.62
C ASP A 185 -0.57 -24.66 -5.01
N LEU A 186 -0.25 -23.89 -6.07
CA LEU A 186 1.12 -23.68 -6.51
C LEU A 186 1.95 -22.94 -5.46
N LEU A 187 1.40 -21.89 -4.83
CA LEU A 187 2.08 -21.18 -3.75
C LEU A 187 2.30 -22.06 -2.51
N THR A 188 1.34 -22.93 -2.19
CA THR A 188 1.51 -23.93 -1.12
C THR A 188 2.66 -24.88 -1.44
N GLN A 189 2.76 -25.37 -2.67
CA GLN A 189 3.88 -26.21 -3.11
C GLN A 189 5.21 -25.46 -3.10
N VAL A 190 5.26 -24.19 -3.48
CA VAL A 190 6.48 -23.35 -3.36
C VAL A 190 6.92 -23.28 -1.90
N GLN A 191 6.01 -23.04 -0.97
CA GLN A 191 6.33 -23.01 0.47
C GLN A 191 6.83 -24.36 1.00
N GLU A 192 6.26 -25.48 0.54
CA GLU A 192 6.76 -26.81 0.88
C GLU A 192 8.17 -27.05 0.34
N ASN A 193 8.44 -26.62 -0.90
CA ASN A 193 9.76 -26.72 -1.50
C ASN A 193 10.79 -25.89 -0.75
N MET A 194 10.45 -24.68 -0.29
CA MET A 194 11.32 -23.88 0.58
C MET A 194 11.66 -24.62 1.89
N LYS A 195 10.70 -25.33 2.49
CA LYS A 195 10.95 -26.11 3.73
C LYS A 195 11.87 -27.31 3.49
N ARG A 196 11.76 -27.96 2.32
CA ARG A 196 12.52 -29.18 1.99
C ARG A 196 13.91 -28.87 1.41
N ASN A 197 14.04 -27.79 0.64
CA ASN A 197 15.27 -27.42 -0.06
C ASN A 197 15.83 -26.08 0.47
N LYS A 198 16.85 -26.17 1.33
CA LYS A 198 17.51 -24.99 1.92
C LYS A 198 18.19 -24.09 0.89
N LYS A 199 18.71 -24.65 -0.21
CA LYS A 199 19.34 -23.86 -1.28
C LYS A 199 18.30 -22.98 -1.96
N PHE A 200 17.14 -23.57 -2.28
CA PHE A 200 16.01 -22.86 -2.86
C PHE A 200 15.44 -21.79 -1.90
N ASP A 201 15.29 -22.10 -0.61
CA ASP A 201 14.87 -21.12 0.41
C ASP A 201 15.83 -19.93 0.52
N GLN A 202 17.14 -20.18 0.45
CA GLN A 202 18.15 -19.12 0.44
C GLN A 202 18.06 -18.26 -0.82
N MET A 203 17.97 -18.86 -2.01
CA MET A 203 17.80 -18.14 -3.28
C MET A 203 16.53 -17.28 -3.26
N TYR A 204 15.41 -17.82 -2.78
CA TYR A 204 14.14 -17.09 -2.67
C TYR A 204 14.29 -15.85 -1.77
N LYS A 205 14.93 -15.99 -0.59
CA LYS A 205 15.19 -14.88 0.33
C LYS A 205 16.15 -13.84 -0.25
N GLU A 206 17.18 -14.28 -0.98
CA GLU A 206 18.10 -13.39 -1.68
C GLU A 206 17.37 -12.59 -2.76
N PHE A 207 16.47 -13.22 -3.52
CA PHE A 207 15.64 -12.55 -4.50
C PHE A 207 14.71 -11.51 -3.84
N GLU A 208 14.04 -11.86 -2.74
CA GLU A 208 13.22 -10.90 -1.98
C GLU A 208 14.01 -9.71 -1.43
N SER A 209 15.33 -9.82 -1.30
CA SER A 209 16.20 -8.72 -0.86
C SER A 209 16.62 -7.77 -1.99
N GLN A 210 16.34 -8.11 -3.25
CA GLN A 210 16.67 -7.29 -4.40
C GLN A 210 15.72 -6.10 -4.52
N LYS A 211 16.23 -4.94 -4.98
CA LYS A 211 15.45 -3.70 -5.10
C LYS A 211 14.24 -3.82 -6.04
N VAL A 212 14.32 -4.71 -7.03
CA VAL A 212 13.22 -4.99 -7.96
C VAL A 212 12.04 -5.67 -7.26
N CYS A 213 12.31 -6.45 -6.21
CA CYS A 213 11.31 -7.10 -5.37
C CYS A 213 10.88 -6.15 -4.24
N TYR A 214 10.23 -5.04 -4.61
CA TYR A 214 9.88 -3.98 -3.67
C TYR A 214 8.74 -4.35 -2.71
N LEU A 215 8.01 -5.44 -2.99
CA LEU A 215 7.02 -6.10 -2.14
C LEU A 215 7.44 -7.54 -1.84
N PRO A 216 6.92 -8.20 -0.79
CA PRO A 216 7.11 -9.64 -0.61
C PRO A 216 6.69 -10.40 -1.86
N LEU A 217 7.47 -11.40 -2.27
CA LEU A 217 7.31 -12.04 -3.59
C LEU A 217 5.91 -12.65 -3.76
N ASN A 218 5.36 -13.21 -2.67
CA ASN A 218 3.99 -13.74 -2.62
C ASN A 218 2.91 -12.72 -3.02
N THR A 219 3.15 -11.42 -2.83
CA THR A 219 2.18 -10.38 -3.20
C THR A 219 2.08 -10.20 -4.71
N PHE A 220 3.17 -10.40 -5.46
CA PHE A 220 3.15 -10.29 -6.92
C PHE A 220 2.31 -11.38 -7.57
N PHE A 221 2.31 -12.61 -7.03
CA PHE A 221 1.47 -13.70 -7.55
C PHE A 221 -0.04 -13.43 -7.37
N LEU A 222 -0.43 -12.52 -6.48
CA LEU A 222 -1.82 -12.12 -6.31
C LEU A 222 -2.25 -11.00 -7.27
N LYS A 223 -1.29 -10.31 -7.91
CA LYS A 223 -1.56 -9.14 -8.76
C LYS A 223 -2.53 -9.43 -9.91
N PRO A 224 -2.49 -10.59 -10.61
CA PRO A 224 -3.44 -10.87 -11.69
C PRO A 224 -4.90 -10.82 -11.23
N GLY A 225 -5.25 -11.53 -10.15
CA GLY A 225 -6.62 -11.47 -9.61
C GLY A 225 -7.01 -10.08 -9.12
N GLN A 226 -6.08 -9.36 -8.49
CA GLN A 226 -6.31 -7.97 -8.06
C GLN A 226 -6.52 -7.01 -9.24
N ARG A 227 -5.90 -7.27 -10.39
CA ARG A 227 -6.04 -6.42 -11.58
C ARG A 227 -7.44 -6.53 -12.19
N LEU A 228 -8.05 -7.72 -12.21
CA LEU A 228 -9.44 -7.91 -12.64
C LEU A 228 -10.40 -7.05 -11.80
N LEU A 229 -10.18 -7.00 -10.48
CA LEU A 229 -10.95 -6.13 -9.59
C LEU A 229 -10.76 -4.65 -9.95
N HIS A 230 -9.54 -4.25 -10.31
CA HIS A 230 -9.26 -2.87 -10.70
C HIS A 230 -9.95 -2.48 -12.02
N TYR A 231 -9.98 -3.36 -13.03
CA TYR A 231 -10.73 -3.11 -14.27
C TYR A 231 -12.21 -2.92 -14.00
N ARG A 232 -12.81 -3.79 -13.17
CA ARG A 232 -14.20 -3.64 -12.71
C ARG A 232 -14.44 -2.27 -12.08
N LEU A 233 -13.60 -1.84 -11.13
CA LEU A 233 -13.73 -0.55 -10.44
C LEU A 233 -13.57 0.66 -11.37
N ILE A 234 -12.66 0.59 -12.36
CA ILE A 234 -12.49 1.64 -13.37
C ILE A 234 -13.76 1.76 -14.22
N LEU A 235 -14.27 0.63 -14.73
CA LEU A 235 -15.48 0.59 -15.56
C LEU A 235 -16.71 1.06 -14.78
N GLU A 236 -16.89 0.65 -13.52
CA GLU A 236 -17.98 1.15 -12.65
C GLU A 236 -17.98 2.68 -12.53
N ARG A 237 -16.80 3.30 -12.45
CA ARG A 237 -16.70 4.77 -12.37
C ARG A 237 -16.98 5.43 -13.70
N ILE A 238 -16.57 4.82 -14.81
CA ILE A 238 -16.78 5.38 -16.15
C ILE A 238 -18.27 5.26 -16.56
N THR A 239 -18.91 4.12 -16.31
CA THR A 239 -20.33 3.90 -16.62
C THR A 239 -21.22 4.80 -15.76
N LYS A 240 -20.83 5.08 -14.51
CA LYS A 240 -21.52 6.06 -13.65
C LYS A 240 -21.39 7.51 -14.15
N HIS A 241 -20.33 7.83 -14.88
CA HIS A 241 -20.12 9.16 -15.45
C HIS A 241 -20.90 9.35 -16.76
N TYR A 242 -20.97 8.32 -17.60
CA TYR A 242 -21.68 8.37 -18.88
C TYR A 242 -23.21 8.30 -18.72
N SER A 243 -23.93 8.98 -19.62
CA SER A 243 -25.36 8.72 -19.86
C SER A 243 -25.53 7.46 -20.70
N MET A 244 -26.73 6.86 -20.66
CA MET A 244 -27.04 5.66 -21.46
C MET A 244 -26.94 5.89 -22.97
N ASP A 245 -27.09 7.14 -23.43
CA ASP A 245 -26.98 7.51 -24.85
C ASP A 245 -25.53 7.75 -25.30
N HIS A 246 -24.55 7.68 -24.39
CA HIS A 246 -23.15 7.88 -24.73
C HIS A 246 -22.62 6.71 -25.57
N GLN A 247 -21.85 7.00 -26.62
CA GLN A 247 -21.32 5.98 -27.57
C GLN A 247 -20.57 4.83 -26.88
N ASP A 248 -19.87 5.13 -25.79
CA ASP A 248 -19.00 4.19 -25.05
C ASP A 248 -19.73 3.45 -23.93
N TYR A 249 -20.98 3.82 -23.62
CA TYR A 249 -21.71 3.27 -22.47
C TYR A 249 -21.99 1.78 -22.64
N ALA A 250 -22.47 1.37 -23.82
CA ALA A 250 -22.85 -0.03 -24.08
C ALA A 250 -21.65 -0.98 -23.96
N ASP A 251 -20.52 -0.62 -24.56
CA ASP A 251 -19.29 -1.41 -24.51
C ASP A 251 -18.73 -1.46 -23.07
N CYS A 252 -18.72 -0.32 -22.37
CA CYS A 252 -18.28 -0.28 -20.98
C CYS A 252 -19.17 -1.10 -20.04
N ASP A 253 -20.51 -1.08 -20.22
CA ASP A 253 -21.47 -1.84 -19.42
C ASP A 253 -21.38 -3.35 -19.70
N ALA A 254 -21.20 -3.75 -20.96
CA ALA A 254 -20.98 -5.15 -21.33
C ALA A 254 -19.67 -5.68 -20.71
N CYS A 255 -18.58 -4.93 -20.83
CA CYS A 255 -17.29 -5.28 -20.25
C CYS A 255 -17.36 -5.32 -18.71
N LEU A 256 -18.08 -4.39 -18.08
CA LEU A 256 -18.29 -4.35 -16.64
C LEU A 256 -18.99 -5.61 -16.11
N LYS A 257 -19.99 -6.14 -16.83
CA LYS A 257 -20.66 -7.39 -16.46
C LYS A 257 -19.67 -8.56 -16.47
N ASN A 258 -18.89 -8.71 -17.54
CA ASN A 258 -17.88 -9.76 -17.65
C ASN A 258 -16.86 -9.72 -16.49
N PHE A 259 -16.36 -8.53 -16.14
CA PHE A 259 -15.45 -8.39 -15.01
C PHE A 259 -16.13 -8.59 -13.65
N THR A 260 -17.41 -8.26 -13.53
CA THR A 260 -18.18 -8.52 -12.30
C THR A 260 -18.31 -10.02 -12.05
N ASP A 261 -18.62 -10.78 -13.10
CA ASP A 261 -18.71 -12.23 -13.02
C ASP A 261 -17.33 -12.84 -12.71
N ALA A 262 -16.28 -12.46 -13.45
CA ALA A 262 -14.92 -12.94 -13.21
C ALA A 262 -14.43 -12.65 -11.79
N VAL A 263 -14.63 -11.42 -11.28
CA VAL A 263 -14.24 -11.05 -9.91
C VAL A 263 -15.04 -11.82 -8.87
N SER A 264 -16.32 -12.12 -9.12
CA SER A 264 -17.14 -12.91 -8.21
C SER A 264 -16.59 -14.34 -8.05
N GLU A 265 -16.16 -14.97 -9.15
CA GLU A 265 -15.50 -16.28 -9.13
C GLU A 265 -14.15 -16.23 -8.38
N CYS A 266 -13.36 -15.16 -8.58
CA CYS A 266 -12.07 -14.99 -7.92
C CYS A 266 -12.19 -14.73 -6.41
N LYS A 267 -13.25 -14.02 -5.98
CA LYS A 267 -13.42 -13.57 -4.60
C LYS A 267 -13.49 -14.73 -3.62
N ASP A 268 -14.04 -15.86 -4.03
CA ASP A 268 -14.11 -17.06 -3.19
C ASP A 268 -12.77 -17.80 -3.11
N ARG A 269 -11.94 -17.71 -4.16
CA ARG A 269 -10.62 -18.39 -4.25
C ARG A 269 -9.48 -17.63 -3.58
N MET A 270 -9.56 -16.30 -3.49
CA MET A 270 -8.49 -15.46 -2.92
C MET A 270 -8.73 -15.06 -1.45
N LYS A 271 -9.63 -15.75 -0.73
CA LYS A 271 -9.92 -15.42 0.68
C LYS A 271 -8.79 -15.88 1.59
N LEU A 272 -8.27 -14.95 2.38
CA LEU A 272 -7.48 -15.25 3.57
C LEU A 272 -8.41 -15.79 4.67
N GLU A 273 -8.83 -17.06 4.58
CA GLU A 273 -9.93 -17.64 5.37
C GLU A 273 -9.78 -17.53 6.90
N ASN A 274 -8.59 -17.22 7.41
CA ASN A 274 -8.32 -17.25 8.85
C ASN A 274 -7.74 -15.96 9.42
N PHE A 275 -7.25 -15.01 8.63
CA PHE A 275 -6.66 -13.79 9.18
C PHE A 275 -7.71 -12.71 9.44
N ILE A 276 -7.67 -12.04 10.59
CA ILE A 276 -8.62 -10.96 10.93
C ILE A 276 -7.88 -9.65 11.15
N ARG A 277 -6.89 -9.62 12.05
CA ARG A 277 -6.15 -8.39 12.40
C ARG A 277 -4.75 -8.69 12.88
N GLU A 278 -3.80 -7.85 12.49
CA GLU A 278 -2.48 -7.76 13.13
C GLU A 278 -2.27 -6.37 13.70
N GLY A 279 -1.56 -6.26 14.81
CA GLY A 279 -1.23 -4.95 15.34
C GLY A 279 -0.62 -4.99 16.72
N CYS A 280 -0.33 -3.79 17.21
CA CYS A 280 0.40 -3.62 18.45
C CYS A 280 -0.54 -3.23 19.61
N LEU A 281 -0.40 -3.96 20.72
CA LEU A 281 -1.03 -3.61 22.00
C LEU A 281 0.01 -3.69 23.13
N GLN A 282 -0.24 -3.00 24.22
CA GLN A 282 0.57 -3.10 25.42
C GLN A 282 -0.02 -4.16 26.36
N LYS A 283 0.70 -5.26 26.58
CA LYS A 283 0.29 -6.32 27.51
C LYS A 283 0.83 -6.01 28.91
N PHE A 284 -0.06 -6.05 29.91
CA PHE A 284 0.35 -5.94 31.30
C PHE A 284 1.13 -7.19 31.77
N SER A 285 2.18 -6.97 32.56
CA SER A 285 3.08 -7.98 33.10
C SER A 285 3.59 -7.56 34.49
N ARG A 286 4.37 -8.42 35.15
CA ARG A 286 5.06 -8.09 36.41
C ARG A 286 5.96 -6.86 36.30
N LYS A 287 6.50 -6.61 35.10
CA LYS A 287 7.36 -5.45 34.77
C LYS A 287 6.55 -4.25 34.25
N GLY A 288 5.23 -4.24 34.43
CA GLY A 288 4.34 -3.22 33.88
C GLY A 288 3.87 -3.53 32.45
N TYR A 289 3.36 -2.50 31.78
CA TYR A 289 2.87 -2.58 30.40
C TYR A 289 4.04 -2.75 29.42
N GLN A 290 3.96 -3.79 28.60
CA GLN A 290 4.99 -4.10 27.61
C GLN A 290 4.40 -4.25 26.23
N GLN A 291 5.03 -3.61 25.24
CA GLN A 291 4.62 -3.69 23.85
C GLN A 291 4.71 -5.12 23.32
N ARG A 292 3.65 -5.59 22.65
CA ARG A 292 3.55 -6.91 22.02
C ARG A 292 2.80 -6.80 20.69
N MET A 293 3.23 -7.58 19.69
CA MET A 293 2.43 -7.77 18.48
C MET A 293 1.38 -8.83 18.76
N PHE A 294 0.14 -8.55 18.38
CA PHE A 294 -0.99 -9.46 18.43
C PHE A 294 -1.43 -9.81 17.01
N PHE A 295 -1.82 -11.06 16.82
CA PHE A 295 -2.37 -11.58 15.56
C PHE A 295 -3.67 -12.31 15.88
N LEU A 296 -4.78 -11.72 15.48
CA LEU A 296 -6.10 -12.29 15.59
C LEU A 296 -6.43 -13.08 14.33
N PHE A 297 -6.64 -14.38 14.52
CA PHE A 297 -7.16 -15.29 13.51
C PHE A 297 -8.60 -15.71 13.86
N SER A 298 -9.27 -16.41 12.96
CA SER A 298 -10.65 -16.88 13.11
C SER A 298 -10.87 -17.89 14.24
N ASP A 299 -9.81 -18.55 14.71
CA ASP A 299 -9.84 -19.57 15.75
C ASP A 299 -8.89 -19.27 16.93
N ILE A 300 -7.88 -18.44 16.73
CA ILE A 300 -6.80 -18.21 17.71
C ILE A 300 -6.32 -16.76 17.74
N LEU A 301 -6.02 -16.27 18.95
CA LEU A 301 -5.28 -15.02 19.18
C LEU A 301 -3.85 -15.36 19.59
N LEU A 302 -2.88 -14.93 18.78
CA LEU A 302 -1.45 -15.04 19.08
C LEU A 302 -0.90 -13.73 19.59
N TYR A 303 0.11 -13.79 20.47
CA TYR A 303 0.92 -12.63 20.82
C TYR A 303 2.40 -12.95 20.86
N SER A 304 3.22 -11.95 20.52
CA SER A 304 4.65 -12.10 20.27
C SER A 304 5.45 -10.88 20.74
N SER A 305 6.76 -11.06 20.89
CA SER A 305 7.70 -9.96 21.11
C SER A 305 8.70 -9.90 19.98
N ARG A 306 9.21 -8.70 19.70
CA ARG A 306 10.34 -8.53 18.79
C ARG A 306 11.57 -9.24 19.37
N THR A 307 12.31 -9.97 18.53
CA THR A 307 13.62 -10.52 18.89
C THR A 307 14.70 -9.45 18.75
N ALA A 308 15.78 -9.54 19.52
CA ALA A 308 16.93 -8.64 19.40
C ALA A 308 17.79 -8.91 18.14
N SER A 309 17.40 -9.87 17.31
CA SER A 309 18.10 -10.24 16.09
C SER A 309 17.95 -9.19 14.98
N SER A 310 18.97 -9.06 14.14
CA SER A 310 18.98 -8.21 12.95
C SER A 310 17.91 -8.57 11.91
N LEU A 311 17.31 -9.78 11.99
CA LEU A 311 16.30 -10.25 11.03
C LEU A 311 14.88 -9.68 11.24
N LEU A 312 14.69 -8.74 12.19
CA LEU A 312 13.41 -8.12 12.55
C LEU A 312 12.28 -9.14 12.78
N GLN A 313 12.59 -10.30 13.37
CA GLN A 313 11.62 -11.38 13.57
C GLN A 313 10.83 -11.23 14.88
N PHE A 314 9.59 -11.73 14.87
CA PHE A 314 8.72 -11.79 16.04
C PHE A 314 8.67 -13.21 16.61
N LYS A 315 9.01 -13.37 17.88
CA LYS A 315 8.93 -14.64 18.60
C LYS A 315 7.56 -14.75 19.28
N VAL A 316 6.79 -15.77 18.91
CA VAL A 316 5.50 -16.07 19.53
C VAL A 316 5.70 -16.48 20.99
N HIS A 317 4.97 -15.83 21.89
CA HIS A 317 5.02 -16.09 23.34
C HIS A 317 3.84 -16.89 23.83
N GLY A 318 2.68 -16.73 23.20
CA GLY A 318 1.50 -17.43 23.63
C GLY A 318 0.37 -17.34 22.64
N GLN A 319 -0.60 -18.21 22.88
CA GLN A 319 -1.80 -18.35 22.10
C GLN A 319 -3.01 -18.51 23.01
N LEU A 320 -4.14 -17.96 22.59
CA LEU A 320 -5.43 -18.02 23.26
C LEU A 320 -6.48 -18.46 22.23
N PRO A 321 -7.06 -19.66 22.35
CA PRO A 321 -8.21 -20.06 21.53
C PRO A 321 -9.38 -19.11 21.74
N LEU A 322 -10.11 -18.79 20.67
CA LEU A 322 -11.27 -17.88 20.73
C LEU A 322 -12.50 -18.55 21.36
N ARG A 323 -12.60 -19.88 21.29
CA ARG A 323 -13.74 -20.61 21.85
C ARG A 323 -13.79 -20.44 23.37
N GLY A 324 -14.90 -19.87 23.87
CA GLY A 324 -15.07 -19.56 25.29
C GLY A 324 -14.23 -18.38 25.78
N MET A 325 -13.66 -17.58 24.86
CA MET A 325 -13.00 -16.33 25.20
C MET A 325 -14.05 -15.26 25.56
N ILE A 326 -13.75 -14.43 26.54
CA ILE A 326 -14.56 -13.29 26.96
C ILE A 326 -13.67 -12.05 26.96
N VAL A 327 -14.19 -10.95 26.42
CA VAL A 327 -13.52 -9.65 26.41
C VAL A 327 -14.32 -8.68 27.26
N GLU A 328 -13.69 -8.10 28.29
CA GLU A 328 -14.34 -7.13 29.18
C GLU A 328 -13.59 -5.81 29.17
N GLU A 329 -14.33 -4.71 29.07
CA GLU A 329 -13.78 -3.39 29.33
C GLU A 329 -13.56 -3.23 30.83
N SER A 330 -12.31 -2.98 31.22
CA SER A 330 -11.95 -2.89 32.63
C SER A 330 -11.76 -1.44 33.03
N ASP A 331 -12.85 -0.77 33.41
CA ASP A 331 -12.81 0.60 33.94
C ASP A 331 -12.53 0.63 35.46
N HIS A 332 -12.46 -0.53 36.12
CA HIS A 332 -12.49 -0.65 37.57
C HIS A 332 -11.37 -1.50 38.20
N ALA A 333 -10.43 -2.04 37.41
CA ALA A 333 -9.28 -2.76 37.98
C ALA A 333 -8.22 -1.77 38.49
N LYS A 334 -7.60 -2.04 39.65
CA LYS A 334 -6.50 -1.24 40.23
C LYS A 334 -5.31 -1.02 39.29
N MET A 335 -5.19 -1.83 38.25
CA MET A 335 -4.08 -1.82 37.28
C MET A 335 -4.52 -1.31 35.90
N ALA A 336 -5.78 -0.92 35.74
CA ALA A 336 -6.32 -0.42 34.48
C ALA A 336 -5.73 0.96 34.16
N VAL A 337 -5.33 1.13 32.91
CA VAL A 337 -4.94 2.42 32.33
C VAL A 337 -5.96 2.83 31.28
N ALA A 338 -5.86 4.06 30.77
CA ALA A 338 -6.69 4.52 29.67
C ALA A 338 -6.62 3.53 28.49
N ASN A 339 -7.76 3.29 27.83
CA ASN A 339 -7.88 2.38 26.69
C ASN A 339 -7.48 0.92 27.00
N SER A 340 -7.57 0.48 28.25
CA SER A 340 -7.33 -0.92 28.64
C SER A 340 -8.60 -1.78 28.64
N PHE A 341 -8.39 -3.08 28.44
CA PHE A 341 -9.43 -4.12 28.46
C PHE A 341 -8.80 -5.48 28.80
N ALA A 342 -9.61 -6.38 29.37
CA ALA A 342 -9.20 -7.71 29.78
C ALA A 342 -9.70 -8.76 28.78
N ILE A 343 -8.83 -9.73 28.48
CA ILE A 343 -9.16 -10.88 27.64
C ILE A 343 -9.02 -12.14 28.49
N TYR A 344 -10.12 -12.85 28.69
CA TYR A 344 -10.19 -14.12 29.40
C TYR A 344 -10.30 -15.24 28.38
N GLY A 345 -9.39 -16.22 28.43
CA GLY A 345 -9.40 -17.39 27.55
C GLY A 345 -9.02 -18.65 28.31
N GLY A 346 -9.99 -19.53 28.56
CA GLY A 346 -9.82 -20.69 29.44
C GLY A 346 -9.35 -20.25 30.83
N ASN A 347 -8.20 -20.77 31.27
CA ASN A 347 -7.62 -20.43 32.57
C ASN A 347 -6.65 -19.22 32.55
N LYS A 348 -6.62 -18.47 31.44
CA LYS A 348 -5.72 -17.32 31.27
C LYS A 348 -6.52 -16.02 31.21
N CYS A 349 -6.04 -15.01 31.92
CA CYS A 349 -6.47 -13.63 31.78
C CYS A 349 -5.27 -12.78 31.37
N ILE A 350 -5.41 -11.98 30.32
CA ILE A 350 -4.43 -10.96 29.95
C ILE A 350 -5.10 -9.59 29.97
N LEU A 351 -4.47 -8.65 30.66
CA LEU A 351 -4.83 -7.23 30.61
C LEU A 351 -3.99 -6.57 29.52
N VAL A 352 -4.65 -5.87 28.60
CA VAL A 352 -4.02 -5.17 27.47
C VAL A 352 -4.48 -3.72 27.42
N ALA A 353 -3.66 -2.84 26.84
CA ALA A 353 -4.00 -1.45 26.57
C ALA A 353 -3.68 -1.09 25.11
N ALA A 354 -4.62 -0.40 24.47
CA ALA A 354 -4.45 0.12 23.12
C ALA A 354 -3.83 1.54 23.14
N SER A 355 -3.28 1.98 22.02
CA SER A 355 -2.65 3.30 21.90
C SER A 355 -3.66 4.45 21.90
N SER A 356 -4.92 4.18 21.55
CA SER A 356 -6.03 5.15 21.54
C SER A 356 -7.36 4.44 21.82
N GLN A 357 -8.41 5.22 22.11
CA GLN A 357 -9.77 4.68 22.25
C GLN A 357 -10.25 4.06 20.93
N GLU A 358 -9.88 4.62 19.79
CA GLU A 358 -10.22 4.09 18.47
C GLU A 358 -9.59 2.71 18.25
N GLU A 359 -8.31 2.54 18.60
CA GLU A 359 -7.66 1.23 18.51
C GLU A 359 -8.27 0.22 19.49
N LYS A 360 -8.64 0.63 20.72
CA LYS A 360 -9.36 -0.23 21.67
C LYS A 360 -10.68 -0.72 21.06
N ASP A 361 -11.49 0.19 20.53
CA ASP A 361 -12.80 -0.12 19.94
C ASP A 361 -12.65 -1.11 18.76
N LYS A 362 -11.68 -0.88 17.86
CA LYS A 362 -11.39 -1.79 16.73
C LYS A 362 -11.02 -3.20 17.18
N TRP A 363 -10.16 -3.31 18.19
CA TRP A 363 -9.73 -4.62 18.70
C TRP A 363 -10.87 -5.37 19.39
N ILE A 364 -11.68 -4.69 20.19
CA ILE A 364 -12.82 -5.30 20.89
C ILE A 364 -13.89 -5.75 19.89
N GLU A 365 -14.22 -4.92 18.90
CA GLU A 365 -15.19 -5.26 17.85
C GLU A 365 -14.77 -6.53 17.10
N ASP A 366 -13.56 -6.55 16.55
CA ASP A 366 -13.07 -7.70 15.79
C ASP A 366 -12.92 -8.96 16.65
N LEU A 367 -12.49 -8.82 17.91
CA LEU A 367 -12.43 -9.96 18.85
C LEU A 367 -13.82 -10.55 19.09
N ASN A 368 -14.80 -9.71 19.40
CA ASN A 368 -16.17 -10.17 19.67
C ASN A 368 -16.80 -10.82 18.44
N GLU A 369 -16.66 -10.21 17.26
CA GLU A 369 -17.14 -10.80 16.00
C GLU A 369 -16.47 -12.17 15.73
N ALA A 370 -15.16 -12.28 15.97
CA ALA A 370 -14.41 -13.52 15.79
C ALA A 370 -14.83 -14.61 16.78
N ILE A 371 -15.02 -14.26 18.06
CA ILE A 371 -15.46 -15.19 19.12
C ILE A 371 -16.83 -15.76 18.78
N ILE A 372 -17.80 -14.91 18.42
CA ILE A 372 -19.16 -15.34 18.02
C ILE A 372 -19.08 -16.27 16.81
N SER A 373 -18.28 -15.92 15.80
CA SER A 373 -18.11 -16.72 14.59
C SER A 373 -17.44 -18.08 14.86
N SER A 374 -16.51 -18.13 15.84
CA SER A 374 -15.79 -19.36 16.20
C SER A 374 -16.69 -20.39 16.91
N GLY A 375 -17.72 -19.95 17.64
CA GLY A 375 -18.66 -20.83 18.34
C GLY A 375 -19.50 -21.73 17.41
N ASN A 376 -19.61 -21.34 16.13
CA ASN A 376 -20.42 -22.03 15.12
C ASN A 376 -19.62 -23.02 14.25
N ARG A 377 -18.29 -23.11 14.41
CA ARG A 377 -17.44 -24.01 13.61
C ARG A 377 -17.27 -25.37 14.31
N ASN A 378 -17.55 -26.46 13.57
CA ASN A 378 -17.24 -27.83 14.00
C ASN A 378 -15.72 -28.03 14.15
N ASP A 379 -15.30 -28.79 15.17
CA ASP A 379 -13.91 -29.08 15.56
C ASP A 379 -13.04 -29.52 14.36
N SER A 380 -12.41 -28.56 13.70
CA SER A 380 -11.25 -28.82 12.86
C SER A 380 -10.00 -28.63 13.72
N LYS A 381 -9.09 -29.61 13.68
CA LYS A 381 -7.81 -29.59 14.41
C LYS A 381 -7.19 -28.19 14.33
N LEU A 382 -7.02 -27.53 15.47
CA LEU A 382 -6.23 -26.29 15.59
C LEU A 382 -4.91 -26.47 14.84
N LYS A 383 -4.76 -25.79 13.70
CA LYS A 383 -3.58 -25.92 12.81
C LYS A 383 -2.27 -25.49 13.53
N TYR A 384 -2.40 -24.79 14.65
CA TYR A 384 -1.29 -24.26 15.45
C TYR A 384 -1.06 -25.00 16.80
N ALA A 385 -1.60 -26.22 16.96
CA ALA A 385 -1.45 -27.01 18.19
C ALA A 385 0.01 -27.33 18.60
N SER A 386 0.99 -27.17 17.70
CA SER A 386 2.42 -27.40 17.97
C SER A 386 3.12 -26.22 18.67
N LEU A 387 2.50 -25.05 18.76
CA LEU A 387 3.01 -23.92 19.54
C LEU A 387 2.70 -24.19 21.01
N LYS A 388 3.75 -24.48 21.80
CA LYS A 388 3.60 -24.75 23.24
C LYS A 388 2.71 -23.68 23.89
N SER A 389 1.61 -24.10 24.49
CA SER A 389 0.77 -23.21 25.29
C SER A 389 1.59 -22.77 26.50
N SER A 390 2.08 -21.53 26.50
CA SER A 390 2.83 -21.02 27.65
C SER A 390 1.91 -21.03 28.87
N THR A 391 2.16 -21.96 29.78
CA THR A 391 1.64 -21.98 31.14
C THR A 391 2.12 -20.70 31.83
N SER A 392 1.22 -20.03 32.55
CA SER A 392 1.44 -18.73 33.17
C SER A 392 2.38 -18.76 34.39
N SER A 393 3.31 -19.72 34.46
CA SER A 393 4.04 -20.01 35.69
C SER A 393 5.47 -20.55 35.53
N SER A 394 6.15 -20.29 34.40
CA SER A 394 7.61 -20.42 34.36
C SER A 394 8.20 -19.37 33.43
N GLU A 395 8.46 -18.19 33.99
CA GLU A 395 9.51 -17.31 33.48
C GLU A 395 10.82 -18.08 33.65
N ASN A 396 11.31 -18.70 32.58
CA ASN A 396 12.69 -19.12 32.57
C ASN A 396 13.54 -17.86 32.68
N VAL A 397 14.25 -17.77 33.80
CA VAL A 397 15.29 -16.82 34.12
C VAL A 397 16.22 -16.67 32.91
N ASP A 398 16.56 -15.42 32.59
CA ASP A 398 17.62 -15.06 31.65
C ASP A 398 18.88 -15.85 32.01
N GLY A 399 19.13 -16.92 31.26
CA GLY A 399 20.39 -17.64 31.29
C GLY A 399 21.36 -16.93 30.37
N GLU A 400 22.36 -16.28 30.98
CA GLU A 400 23.54 -15.76 30.30
C GLU A 400 24.07 -16.82 29.32
N THR A 401 24.17 -16.43 28.05
CA THR A 401 24.86 -17.23 27.04
C THR A 401 26.34 -16.84 27.07
N PRO A 402 27.30 -17.80 26.99
CA PRO A 402 28.71 -17.47 27.08
C PRO A 402 29.14 -16.64 25.87
N GLU A 403 29.90 -15.57 26.12
CA GLU A 403 30.58 -14.79 25.09
C GLU A 403 31.50 -15.70 24.26
N ILE A 404 31.09 -16.00 23.02
CA ILE A 404 32.00 -16.51 22.00
C ILE A 404 32.54 -15.29 21.27
N ASN A 405 33.75 -14.87 21.66
CA ASN A 405 34.58 -13.93 20.91
C ASN A 405 34.87 -14.52 19.52
N GLY A 406 34.10 -14.07 18.53
CA GLY A 406 34.36 -14.29 17.12
C GLY A 406 33.91 -13.06 16.35
N HIS A 407 34.86 -12.30 15.80
CA HIS A 407 34.60 -11.21 14.86
C HIS A 407 33.73 -11.73 13.71
N VAL A 408 32.43 -11.40 13.73
CA VAL A 408 31.55 -11.54 12.57
C VAL A 408 31.74 -10.27 11.73
N PRO A 409 32.12 -10.36 10.44
CA PRO A 409 32.22 -9.17 9.61
C PRO A 409 30.82 -8.55 9.47
N GLU A 410 30.72 -7.24 9.66
CA GLU A 410 29.52 -6.44 9.36
C GLU A 410 29.09 -6.70 7.91
N LYS A 411 28.18 -7.64 7.71
CA LYS A 411 27.45 -7.73 6.44
C LYS A 411 26.55 -6.51 6.37
N GLN A 412 26.74 -5.70 5.33
CA GLN A 412 25.86 -4.61 4.94
C GLN A 412 24.41 -5.07 5.09
N ILE A 413 23.62 -4.27 5.82
CA ILE A 413 22.20 -4.49 6.04
C ILE A 413 21.53 -4.52 4.66
N HIS A 414 21.21 -5.73 4.18
CA HIS A 414 20.39 -5.89 3.00
C HIS A 414 19.04 -5.22 3.27
N HIS A 415 18.67 -4.30 2.39
CA HIS A 415 17.47 -3.48 2.46
C HIS A 415 16.22 -4.37 2.41
N ARG A 416 15.81 -4.93 3.55
CA ARG A 416 14.52 -5.60 3.66
C ARG A 416 13.45 -4.51 3.75
N SER A 417 12.52 -4.50 2.81
CA SER A 417 11.34 -3.64 2.88
C SER A 417 10.61 -3.85 4.21
N ASN A 418 10.50 -2.81 5.03
CA ASN A 418 9.72 -2.85 6.27
C ASN A 418 8.26 -3.20 5.92
N THR A 419 7.80 -4.39 6.28
CA THR A 419 6.43 -4.82 6.01
C THR A 419 5.43 -4.08 6.89
N THR A 420 4.13 -4.17 6.55
CA THR A 420 3.01 -3.62 7.32
C THR A 420 3.11 -3.97 8.81
N MET A 421 3.41 -5.23 9.15
CA MET A 421 3.66 -5.70 10.51
C MET A 421 4.71 -4.87 11.27
N HIS A 422 5.83 -4.54 10.63
CA HIS A 422 6.89 -3.72 11.25
C HIS A 422 6.40 -2.28 11.46
N VAL A 423 5.67 -1.73 10.50
CA VAL A 423 5.09 -0.40 10.61
C VAL A 423 4.09 -0.35 11.78
N CYS A 424 3.23 -1.37 11.93
CA CYS A 424 2.31 -1.51 13.05
C CYS A 424 3.02 -1.53 14.40
N TRP A 425 4.13 -2.28 14.50
CA TRP A 425 4.98 -2.28 15.69
C TRP A 425 5.54 -0.88 15.99
N HIS A 426 6.18 -0.23 15.03
CA HIS A 426 6.83 1.07 15.26
C HIS A 426 5.83 2.22 15.49
N ARG A 427 4.59 2.09 15.02
CA ARG A 427 3.57 3.14 15.11
C ARG A 427 2.46 2.85 16.11
N ASN A 428 2.55 1.74 16.86
CA ASN A 428 1.54 1.31 17.82
C ASN A 428 0.11 1.32 17.23
N THR A 429 -0.04 0.72 16.05
CA THR A 429 -1.30 0.67 15.31
C THR A 429 -1.61 -0.78 14.89
N SER A 430 -2.74 -0.97 14.22
CA SER A 430 -3.20 -2.27 13.73
C SER A 430 -3.80 -2.16 12.33
N VAL A 431 -3.75 -3.27 11.60
CA VAL A 431 -4.29 -3.43 10.25
C VAL A 431 -5.12 -4.71 10.22
N SER A 432 -6.38 -4.59 9.77
CA SER A 432 -7.29 -5.72 9.59
C SER A 432 -7.27 -6.27 8.17
N LEU A 433 -7.85 -7.46 7.97
CA LEU A 433 -8.12 -8.00 6.65
C LEU A 433 -8.98 -7.02 5.82
N ARG A 434 -9.97 -6.37 6.46
CA ARG A 434 -10.82 -5.35 5.82
C ARG A 434 -9.99 -4.16 5.32
N ASP A 435 -8.95 -3.77 6.05
CA ASP A 435 -8.04 -2.70 5.63
C ASP A 435 -7.17 -3.16 4.45
N HIS A 436 -6.66 -4.40 4.45
CA HIS A 436 -5.95 -4.97 3.31
C HIS A 436 -6.83 -4.98 2.05
N GLU A 437 -8.07 -5.45 2.13
CA GLU A 437 -9.00 -5.45 1.00
C GLU A 437 -9.30 -4.04 0.48
N LYS A 438 -9.38 -3.03 1.36
CA LYS A 438 -9.53 -1.63 0.95
C LYS A 438 -8.27 -1.13 0.25
N SER A 439 -7.09 -1.44 0.77
CA SER A 439 -5.82 -1.05 0.16
C SER A 439 -5.63 -1.64 -1.25
N VAL A 440 -6.11 -2.86 -1.48
CA VAL A 440 -6.08 -3.51 -2.80
C VAL A 440 -7.02 -2.81 -3.78
N ARG A 441 -8.23 -2.42 -3.34
CA ARG A 441 -9.19 -1.65 -4.15
C ARG A 441 -8.70 -0.24 -4.52
N ASN A 442 -7.85 0.33 -3.68
CA ASN A 442 -7.37 1.70 -3.78
C ASN A 442 -5.90 1.80 -4.20
N GLN A 443 -5.40 0.82 -4.95
CA GLN A 443 -4.11 0.93 -5.62
C GLN A 443 -4.15 2.06 -6.65
N MET A 444 -3.08 2.85 -6.72
CA MET A 444 -3.00 3.98 -7.66
C MET A 444 -1.56 4.16 -8.12
N SER A 445 -1.38 4.67 -9.34
CA SER A 445 -0.07 5.04 -9.87
C SER A 445 -0.19 6.28 -10.72
N GLY A 446 0.86 7.11 -10.76
CA GLY A 446 0.85 8.33 -11.56
C GLY A 446 2.00 9.26 -11.24
N TYR A 447 2.12 10.32 -12.05
CA TYR A 447 3.11 11.37 -11.79
C TYR A 447 2.59 12.36 -10.74
N LEU A 448 3.43 12.68 -9.77
CA LEU A 448 3.22 13.76 -8.79
C LEU A 448 4.47 14.61 -8.68
N LEU A 449 4.30 15.88 -8.34
CA LEU A 449 5.40 16.73 -7.90
C LEU A 449 5.48 16.66 -6.37
N ARG A 450 6.64 16.33 -5.82
CA ARG A 450 6.89 16.28 -4.37
C ARG A 450 7.75 17.45 -3.91
N LYS A 451 7.45 18.02 -2.75
CA LYS A 451 8.28 19.01 -2.05
C LYS A 451 8.34 18.66 -0.56
N PHE A 452 9.53 18.73 0.04
CA PHE A 452 9.69 18.69 1.49
C PHE A 452 9.49 20.09 2.08
N LYS A 453 9.03 20.18 3.34
CA LYS A 453 8.80 21.47 4.03
C LYS A 453 9.94 22.48 3.86
N ASN A 454 11.17 22.04 4.09
CA ASN A 454 12.35 22.91 4.06
C ASN A 454 13.14 22.85 2.74
N SER A 455 12.58 22.25 1.68
CA SER A 455 13.26 22.15 0.38
C SER A 455 12.84 23.28 -0.56
N ASN A 456 13.75 23.79 -1.38
CA ASN A 456 13.46 24.94 -2.25
C ASN A 456 12.74 24.57 -3.56
N GLY A 457 12.62 23.28 -3.91
CA GLY A 457 12.15 22.83 -5.22
C GLY A 457 11.07 21.75 -5.18
N TRP A 458 10.31 21.65 -6.27
CA TRP A 458 9.40 20.56 -6.55
C TRP A 458 10.09 19.51 -7.42
N GLN A 459 9.98 18.24 -7.05
CA GLN A 459 10.56 17.12 -7.76
C GLN A 459 9.45 16.29 -8.43
N LYS A 460 9.45 16.18 -9.76
CA LYS A 460 8.53 15.29 -10.47
C LYS A 460 8.98 13.84 -10.30
N LEU A 461 8.08 12.99 -9.82
CA LEU A 461 8.33 11.58 -9.56
C LEU A 461 7.17 10.75 -10.08
N TRP A 462 7.47 9.54 -10.55
CA TRP A 462 6.45 8.51 -10.71
C TRP A 462 6.18 7.90 -9.34
N VAL A 463 4.93 7.89 -8.92
CA VAL A 463 4.53 7.43 -7.58
C VAL A 463 3.59 6.25 -7.73
N VAL A 464 3.90 5.16 -7.03
CA VAL A 464 3.06 3.97 -6.92
C VAL A 464 2.55 3.88 -5.50
N PHE A 465 1.23 3.81 -5.33
CA PHE A 465 0.58 3.58 -4.04
C PHE A 465 0.01 2.17 -3.99
N THR A 466 0.59 1.35 -3.11
CA THR A 466 0.14 -0.02 -2.86
C THR A 466 0.60 -0.46 -1.46
N ASN A 467 -0.13 -1.40 -0.85
CA ASN A 467 0.17 -1.95 0.48
C ASN A 467 0.48 -0.85 1.54
N PHE A 468 -0.39 0.15 1.64
CA PHE A 468 -0.28 1.28 2.58
C PHE A 468 1.01 2.12 2.45
N CYS A 469 1.68 2.06 1.30
CA CYS A 469 3.00 2.68 1.09
C CYS A 469 3.05 3.42 -0.26
N LEU A 470 3.72 4.58 -0.27
CA LEU A 470 4.12 5.24 -1.51
C LEU A 470 5.52 4.79 -1.90
N PHE A 471 5.69 4.33 -3.14
CA PHE A 471 6.97 4.02 -3.74
C PHE A 471 7.29 5.08 -4.80
N PHE A 472 8.50 5.63 -4.74
CA PHE A 472 8.93 6.74 -5.61
C PHE A 472 9.93 6.25 -6.65
N TYR A 473 9.66 6.54 -7.92
CA TYR A 473 10.55 6.26 -9.04
C TYR A 473 10.88 7.57 -9.76
N LYS A 474 12.01 7.63 -10.46
CA LYS A 474 12.36 8.80 -11.27
C LYS A 474 11.42 8.88 -12.47
N THR A 475 11.16 7.75 -13.11
CA THR A 475 10.27 7.62 -14.26
C THR A 475 9.42 6.35 -14.15
N TYR A 476 8.32 6.28 -14.92
CA TYR A 476 7.55 5.04 -15.01
C TYR A 476 8.32 3.88 -15.67
N GLN A 477 9.50 4.13 -16.27
CA GLN A 477 10.33 3.12 -16.95
C GLN A 477 11.37 2.48 -16.02
N ASP A 478 11.64 3.03 -14.84
CA ASP A 478 12.62 2.48 -13.89
C ASP A 478 12.17 1.17 -13.21
N ASP A 479 13.04 0.16 -13.10
CA ASP A 479 12.69 -1.17 -12.58
C ASP A 479 12.49 -1.24 -11.06
N PHE A 480 13.07 -0.31 -10.31
CA PHE A 480 13.04 -0.32 -8.85
C PHE A 480 12.86 1.09 -8.25
N PRO A 481 12.24 1.20 -7.07
CA PRO A 481 11.99 2.50 -6.45
C PRO A 481 13.27 3.12 -5.89
N LEU A 482 13.33 4.45 -5.93
CA LEU A 482 14.35 5.28 -5.27
C LEU A 482 14.18 5.29 -3.75
N ALA A 483 12.93 5.31 -3.29
CA ALA A 483 12.56 5.39 -1.89
C ALA A 483 11.11 4.91 -1.70
N SER A 484 10.75 4.64 -0.45
CA SER A 484 9.40 4.29 -0.04
C SER A 484 8.96 5.11 1.19
N LEU A 485 7.65 5.32 1.35
CA LEU A 485 7.05 6.04 2.45
C LEU A 485 5.80 5.30 2.96
N PRO A 486 5.91 4.52 4.04
CA PRO A 486 4.77 3.87 4.67
C PRO A 486 3.82 4.90 5.28
N LEU A 487 2.52 4.79 5.01
CA LEU A 487 1.53 5.83 5.30
C LEU A 487 0.68 5.59 6.55
N LEU A 488 0.73 4.42 7.18
CA LEU A 488 -0.08 4.15 8.39
C LEU A 488 0.12 5.23 9.48
N GLY A 489 -0.94 5.96 9.83
CA GLY A 489 -0.88 7.06 10.80
C GLY A 489 -0.53 8.45 10.24
N TYR A 490 -0.23 8.59 8.95
CA TYR A 490 -0.12 9.91 8.30
C TYR A 490 -1.50 10.56 8.16
N ALA A 491 -1.60 11.85 8.48
CA ALA A 491 -2.75 12.67 8.13
C ALA A 491 -2.62 13.16 6.68
N VAL A 492 -3.74 13.18 5.94
CA VAL A 492 -3.84 13.73 4.59
C VAL A 492 -4.71 14.97 4.64
N ASN A 493 -4.12 16.14 4.44
CA ASN A 493 -4.80 17.43 4.52
C ASN A 493 -4.46 18.29 3.30
N THR A 494 -5.11 19.43 3.14
CA THR A 494 -4.59 20.52 2.29
C THR A 494 -3.54 21.32 3.06
N PRO A 495 -2.59 21.99 2.36
CA PRO A 495 -1.68 22.95 3.01
C PRO A 495 -2.46 24.04 3.75
N ASP A 496 -1.91 24.48 4.87
CA ASP A 496 -2.39 25.65 5.62
C ASP A 496 -1.58 26.91 5.25
N ASP A 497 -2.02 28.08 5.74
CA ASP A 497 -1.34 29.35 5.46
C ASP A 497 0.11 29.38 5.99
N GLU A 498 0.40 28.64 7.07
CA GLU A 498 1.74 28.56 7.66
C GLU A 498 2.73 27.77 6.79
N ASP A 499 2.23 26.88 5.93
CA ASP A 499 3.06 26.09 5.02
C ASP A 499 3.65 26.93 3.87
N GLY A 500 3.09 28.11 3.57
CA GLY A 500 3.55 28.98 2.49
C GLY A 500 3.43 28.35 1.09
N ILE A 501 2.44 27.48 0.88
CA ILE A 501 2.21 26.79 -0.40
C ILE A 501 1.01 27.38 -1.13
N HIS A 502 1.27 28.29 -2.07
CA HIS A 502 0.24 28.93 -2.90
C HIS A 502 0.17 28.30 -4.30
N LYS A 503 -0.05 26.99 -4.37
CA LYS A 503 -0.22 26.25 -5.64
C LYS A 503 -1.50 25.41 -5.58
N ASP A 504 -2.20 25.35 -6.70
CA ASP A 504 -3.40 24.51 -6.83
C ASP A 504 -3.06 23.02 -6.82
N HIS A 505 -4.05 22.22 -6.42
CA HIS A 505 -4.03 20.75 -6.45
C HIS A 505 -2.91 20.14 -5.59
N VAL A 506 -2.62 20.77 -4.44
CA VAL A 506 -1.62 20.32 -3.48
C VAL A 506 -2.27 19.68 -2.27
N PHE A 507 -1.82 18.48 -1.90
CA PHE A 507 -2.10 17.85 -0.62
C PHE A 507 -0.83 17.72 0.24
N LYS A 508 -1.05 17.71 1.55
CA LYS A 508 -0.06 17.63 2.62
C LYS A 508 -0.19 16.27 3.30
N LEU A 509 0.92 15.54 3.39
CA LEU A 509 1.05 14.35 4.23
C LEU A 509 1.87 14.72 5.46
N GLN A 510 1.28 14.52 6.64
CA GLN A 510 1.94 14.84 7.91
C GLN A 510 1.89 13.67 8.89
N PHE A 511 3.05 13.34 9.47
CA PHE A 511 3.16 12.42 10.59
C PHE A 511 4.21 12.94 11.56
N LYS A 512 3.79 13.29 12.78
CA LYS A 512 4.64 13.99 13.76
C LYS A 512 5.30 15.22 13.10
N ASN A 513 6.63 15.26 13.06
CA ASN A 513 7.42 16.34 12.48
C ASN A 513 7.70 16.16 10.97
N HIS A 514 7.34 15.02 10.39
CA HIS A 514 7.56 14.75 8.97
C HIS A 514 6.41 15.33 8.15
N VAL A 515 6.74 16.27 7.25
CA VAL A 515 5.77 16.96 6.39
C VAL A 515 6.22 16.90 4.94
N TYR A 516 5.33 16.41 4.08
CA TYR A 516 5.52 16.30 2.64
C TYR A 516 4.36 16.96 1.91
N PHE A 517 4.67 17.66 0.82
CA PHE A 517 3.68 18.24 -0.07
C PHE A 517 3.73 17.54 -1.42
N PHE A 518 2.56 17.24 -1.96
CA PHE A 518 2.39 16.59 -3.26
C PHE A 518 1.42 17.39 -4.10
N ARG A 519 1.79 17.66 -5.35
CA ARG A 519 0.96 18.36 -6.32
C ARG A 519 0.58 17.43 -7.46
N ALA A 520 -0.71 17.33 -7.73
CA ALA A 520 -1.27 16.61 -8.87
C ALA A 520 -1.40 17.50 -10.10
N GLU A 521 -1.67 16.90 -11.26
CA GLU A 521 -1.76 17.62 -12.53
C GLU A 521 -3.13 18.25 -12.78
N SER A 522 -4.18 17.77 -12.11
CA SER A 522 -5.56 18.23 -12.28
C SER A 522 -6.36 18.11 -10.99
N GLU A 523 -7.52 18.77 -10.93
CA GLU A 523 -8.46 18.67 -9.81
C GLU A 523 -8.92 17.24 -9.58
N TYR A 524 -9.37 16.54 -10.63
CA TYR A 524 -9.79 15.14 -10.52
C TYR A 524 -8.67 14.25 -9.96
N THR A 525 -7.45 14.37 -10.48
CA THR A 525 -6.33 13.54 -10.01
C THR A 525 -5.95 13.88 -8.57
N PHE A 526 -6.02 15.15 -8.18
CA PHE A 526 -5.84 15.59 -6.80
C PHE A 526 -6.85 14.95 -5.85
N GLU A 527 -8.14 15.05 -6.15
CA GLU A 527 -9.21 14.45 -5.36
C GLU A 527 -9.03 12.93 -5.25
N ARG A 528 -8.72 12.28 -6.38
CA ARG A 528 -8.50 10.84 -6.44
C ARG A 528 -7.31 10.39 -5.60
N TRP A 529 -6.17 11.09 -5.67
CA TRP A 529 -5.00 10.81 -4.82
C TRP A 529 -5.32 10.98 -3.33
N MET A 530 -6.04 12.05 -2.96
CA MET A 530 -6.45 12.21 -1.56
C MET A 530 -7.43 11.12 -1.11
N GLU A 531 -8.38 10.73 -1.96
CA GLU A 531 -9.36 9.66 -1.67
C GLU A 531 -8.66 8.34 -1.37
N VAL A 532 -7.79 7.88 -2.27
CA VAL A 532 -7.11 6.57 -2.09
C VAL A 532 -6.17 6.57 -0.90
N ILE A 533 -5.42 7.66 -0.68
CA ILE A 533 -4.49 7.72 0.46
C ILE A 533 -5.27 7.81 1.77
N ASN A 534 -6.31 8.65 1.86
CA ASN A 534 -7.14 8.76 3.06
C ASN A 534 -7.76 7.41 3.46
N SER A 535 -8.19 6.62 2.48
CA SER A 535 -8.78 5.30 2.74
C SER A 535 -7.85 4.31 3.44
N ALA A 536 -6.53 4.55 3.34
CA ALA A 536 -5.48 3.69 3.88
C ALA A 536 -4.83 4.26 5.15
N THR A 537 -4.95 5.56 5.40
CA THR A 537 -4.41 6.19 6.60
C THR A 537 -5.46 6.39 7.69
N ASN A 538 -6.69 6.68 7.31
CA ASN A 538 -7.84 6.74 8.19
C ASN A 538 -8.58 5.41 8.08
N SER A 539 -8.33 4.46 8.98
CA SER A 539 -9.31 3.41 9.21
C SER A 539 -10.59 4.13 9.63
N ALA A 540 -11.59 4.19 8.74
CA ALA A 540 -12.80 4.98 8.92
C ALA A 540 -13.23 5.08 10.40
N ARG A 541 -13.44 6.30 10.92
CA ARG A 541 -14.17 6.54 12.17
C ARG A 541 -15.50 5.77 12.05
N ARG A 542 -15.56 4.56 12.59
CA ARG A 542 -16.82 3.82 12.68
C ARG A 542 -17.60 4.50 13.79
N ILE A 543 -18.65 5.22 13.39
CA ILE A 543 -19.59 5.81 14.34
C ILE A 543 -20.20 4.63 15.12
N ARG A 544 -20.06 4.64 16.45
CA ARG A 544 -20.70 3.65 17.33
C ARG A 544 -22.20 3.65 17.05
N LEU A 545 -22.73 2.58 16.46
CA LEU A 545 -24.18 2.42 16.27
C LEU A 545 -24.92 1.92 17.52
N PHE A 546 -24.21 1.62 18.60
CA PHE A 546 -24.85 1.21 19.85
C PHE A 546 -24.15 1.81 21.07
N SER A 547 -24.55 3.02 21.45
CA SER A 547 -24.56 3.41 22.87
C SER A 547 -25.53 4.57 23.07
N ARG A 548 -26.50 4.37 23.97
CA ARG A 548 -27.54 5.31 24.47
C ARG A 548 -28.87 5.30 23.72
N LEU A 549 -29.61 4.22 23.89
CA LEU A 549 -31.04 4.33 24.19
C LEU A 549 -31.28 3.67 25.54
N ASP A 550 -31.72 4.51 26.48
CA ASP A 550 -32.51 4.22 27.69
C ASP A 550 -31.83 3.48 28.85
N SER A 551 -30.90 4.19 29.50
CA SER A 551 -30.69 4.11 30.96
C SER A 551 -31.30 5.32 31.68
N GLN A 552 -32.44 5.80 31.20
CA GLN A 552 -33.25 6.83 31.87
C GLN A 552 -34.68 6.34 32.03
N HIS A 553 -34.90 5.33 32.89
CA HIS A 553 -36.16 5.13 33.62
C HIS A 553 -35.92 4.07 34.72
N ALA A 554 -35.18 4.46 35.76
CA ALA A 554 -35.18 3.79 37.06
C ALA A 554 -34.68 4.79 38.11
N SER A 555 -35.56 5.70 38.51
CA SER A 555 -35.50 6.47 39.75
C SER A 555 -36.92 6.78 40.16
#